data_AF-A0A5C7MRK4-F1
#
_entry.id   AF-A0A5C7MRK4-F1
#
_cell.length_a   1.000
_cell.length_b   1.000
_cell.length_c   1.000
_cell.angle_alpha   90.00
_cell.angle_beta   90.00
_cell.angle_gamma   90.00
#
_symmetry.space_group_name_H-M   'P 1'
#
loop_
_entity.id
_entity.type
_entity.pdbx_description
1 polymer ?
#
loop_
_entity_poly.entity_id
_entity_poly.type
_entity_poly.pdbx_seq_one_letter_code
_entity_poly.pdbx_strand_id
1 'polypeptide(L)'
;MSELKIAGNPLPGMPWEERPEGCKNVMWRCSANPIIPRDLLPTSNSIFNSAVVPFGEGYAGVFRCDDTNRRMALHVGFSKDAVHWDINPEKLQFQCDIPEIGEWVYGYDPRVCFIDDRYYVTWCNGYKGQPTIGVAWTTDFKTFHQVENAFLPFNRNGVLFPRKINGKFAMLSRPSDNGHTPFGDIYYSESPDLEFWGHHRHVMSPAPFEVSAWQCLKIGAGPIPIETSEGWLLFYHGVLRSCNGYVYAFGSALLDLDEPWKVKFRSGPYLISPREPYECMGDVPNVCFPCAALHDPATGRVAVYYGCADTVTGLAFGYIPEIIEFTKRTSII
;
A
#
# COMPACT_ATOMS: atom_id res chain seq x y z
N MET A 1 24.60 -16.92 11.70
CA MET A 1 23.62 -15.88 11.32
C MET A 1 22.44 -16.04 12.25
N SER A 2 21.99 -14.98 12.91
CA SER A 2 20.76 -15.05 13.72
C SER A 2 19.57 -15.41 12.84
N GLU A 3 18.68 -16.26 13.32
CA GLU A 3 17.42 -16.58 12.65
C GLU A 3 16.58 -15.30 12.46
N LEU A 4 16.12 -15.04 11.24
CA LEU A 4 15.29 -13.88 10.91
C LEU A 4 13.96 -13.97 11.67
N LYS A 5 13.63 -12.94 12.46
CA LYS A 5 12.32 -12.83 13.11
C LYS A 5 11.42 -11.90 12.30
N ILE A 6 10.17 -12.31 12.09
CA ILE A 6 9.13 -11.52 11.41
C ILE A 6 8.02 -11.32 12.43
N ALA A 7 7.56 -10.09 12.64
CA ALA A 7 6.49 -9.82 13.59
C ALA A 7 5.10 -10.14 12.99
N GLY A 8 4.14 -10.45 13.85
CA GLY A 8 2.77 -10.76 13.49
C GLY A 8 2.33 -12.13 14.00
N ASN A 9 1.08 -12.49 13.70
CA ASN A 9 0.52 -13.79 14.04
C ASN A 9 0.66 -14.75 12.86
N PRO A 10 0.83 -16.08 13.11
CA PRO A 10 0.81 -17.07 12.05
C PRO A 10 -0.46 -16.96 11.19
N LEU A 11 -0.30 -17.06 9.88
CA LEU A 11 -1.38 -16.90 8.92
C LEU A 11 -1.41 -18.08 7.93
N PRO A 12 -1.62 -19.32 8.41
CA PRO A 12 -1.46 -20.51 7.59
C PRO A 12 -2.41 -20.56 6.39
N GLY A 13 -3.60 -19.97 6.53
CA GLY A 13 -4.63 -19.87 5.49
C GLY A 13 -4.52 -18.63 4.58
N MET A 14 -3.38 -17.94 4.56
CA MET A 14 -3.14 -16.86 3.59
C MET A 14 -3.18 -17.38 2.15
N PRO A 15 -3.57 -16.56 1.16
CA PRO A 15 -3.49 -16.94 -0.24
C PRO A 15 -2.03 -17.25 -0.60
N TRP A 16 -1.82 -18.35 -1.30
CA TRP A 16 -0.48 -18.80 -1.67
C TRP A 16 -0.49 -19.69 -2.90
N GLU A 17 0.52 -19.49 -3.75
CA GLU A 17 0.86 -20.37 -4.88
C GLU A 17 2.38 -20.53 -4.88
N GLU A 18 2.87 -21.76 -4.99
CA GLU A 18 4.31 -22.00 -5.03
C GLU A 18 4.98 -21.34 -6.24
N ARG A 19 6.26 -20.99 -6.09
CA ARG A 19 7.04 -20.40 -7.17
C ARG A 19 7.03 -21.34 -8.39
N PRO A 20 6.63 -20.86 -9.59
CA PRO A 20 6.65 -21.68 -10.79
C PRO A 20 8.04 -22.25 -11.08
N GLU A 21 8.09 -23.47 -11.61
CA GLU A 21 9.35 -24.13 -11.96
C GLU A 21 10.17 -23.26 -12.92
N GLY A 22 11.45 -23.06 -12.61
CA GLY A 22 12.36 -22.22 -13.41
C GLY A 22 12.18 -20.71 -13.25
N CYS A 23 11.22 -20.23 -12.44
CA CYS A 23 11.09 -18.80 -12.13
C CYS A 23 12.32 -18.30 -11.34
N LYS A 24 13.01 -17.28 -11.89
CA LYS A 24 14.20 -16.66 -11.29
C LYS A 24 13.91 -15.36 -10.55
N ASN A 25 12.66 -14.89 -10.58
CA ASN A 25 12.27 -13.65 -9.94
C ASN A 25 12.11 -13.88 -8.43
N VAL A 26 12.47 -12.87 -7.63
CA VAL A 26 12.32 -12.90 -6.17
C VAL A 26 10.85 -12.97 -5.75
N MET A 27 10.00 -12.26 -6.51
CA MET A 27 8.54 -12.34 -6.42
C MET A 27 7.96 -12.85 -7.73
N TRP A 28 6.88 -13.61 -7.65
CA TRP A 28 6.15 -14.13 -8.80
C TRP A 28 4.68 -13.77 -8.71
N ARG A 29 4.01 -13.70 -9.86
CA ARG A 29 2.59 -13.34 -9.97
C ARG A 29 1.74 -14.58 -9.69
N CYS A 30 0.57 -14.39 -9.10
CA CYS A 30 -0.45 -15.43 -9.05
C CYS A 30 -0.88 -15.82 -10.47
N SER A 31 -0.98 -17.11 -10.75
CA SER A 31 -1.39 -17.64 -12.05
C SER A 31 -2.83 -17.26 -12.41
N ALA A 32 -3.68 -17.00 -11.42
CA ALA A 32 -5.08 -16.63 -11.58
C ALA A 32 -5.31 -15.11 -11.70
N ASN A 33 -4.25 -14.30 -11.83
CA ASN A 33 -4.43 -12.86 -11.95
C ASN A 33 -5.23 -12.45 -13.21
N PRO A 34 -6.06 -11.40 -13.13
CA PRO A 34 -6.38 -10.63 -11.92
C PRO A 34 -7.38 -11.35 -11.00
N ILE A 35 -7.19 -11.23 -9.68
CA ILE A 35 -8.06 -11.87 -8.68
C ILE A 35 -9.34 -11.08 -8.40
N ILE A 36 -9.33 -9.77 -8.64
CA ILE A 36 -10.53 -8.92 -8.59
C ILE A 36 -10.68 -8.26 -9.96
N PRO A 37 -11.69 -8.64 -10.74
CA PRO A 37 -11.95 -8.05 -12.05
C PRO A 37 -12.55 -6.64 -11.90
N ARG A 38 -12.53 -5.87 -12.99
CA ARG A 38 -12.93 -4.45 -12.99
C ARG A 38 -14.45 -4.24 -12.78
N ASP A 39 -15.24 -5.24 -13.14
CA ASP A 39 -16.70 -5.27 -13.22
C ASP A 39 -17.33 -6.19 -12.17
N LEU A 40 -16.62 -6.47 -11.07
CA LEU A 40 -17.14 -7.29 -9.97
C LEU A 40 -18.41 -6.68 -9.35
N LEU A 41 -18.52 -5.35 -9.32
CA LEU A 41 -19.72 -4.66 -8.84
C LEU A 41 -20.55 -4.15 -10.02
N PRO A 42 -21.89 -4.09 -9.89
CA PRO A 42 -22.77 -3.57 -10.95
C PRO A 42 -22.43 -2.14 -11.42
N THR A 43 -21.77 -1.36 -10.57
CA THR A 43 -21.43 0.05 -10.81
C THR A 43 -19.93 0.29 -10.98
N SER A 44 -19.08 -0.73 -10.85
CA SER A 44 -17.64 -0.53 -10.92
C SER A 44 -17.19 -0.38 -12.36
N ASN A 45 -16.48 0.71 -12.64
CA ASN A 45 -15.63 0.83 -13.81
C ASN A 45 -14.32 0.05 -13.58
N SER A 46 -13.72 0.19 -12.41
CA SER A 46 -12.47 -0.47 -12.03
C SER A 46 -12.32 -0.64 -10.51
N ILE A 47 -11.64 -1.71 -10.09
CA ILE A 47 -11.36 -2.02 -8.67
C ILE A 47 -9.88 -2.40 -8.53
N PHE A 48 -9.12 -1.57 -7.83
CA PHE A 48 -7.65 -1.65 -7.76
C PHE A 48 -7.14 -0.91 -6.53
N ASN A 49 -5.83 -0.97 -6.25
CA ASN A 49 -5.19 -0.24 -5.13
C ASN A 49 -5.86 -0.45 -3.76
N SER A 50 -6.26 -1.70 -3.46
CA SER A 50 -7.06 -2.04 -2.28
C SER A 50 -6.22 -2.44 -1.07
N ALA A 51 -6.78 -2.24 0.12
CA ALA A 51 -6.20 -2.65 1.40
C ALA A 51 -6.86 -3.94 1.91
N VAL A 52 -6.06 -4.86 2.45
CA VAL A 52 -6.51 -6.18 2.93
C VAL A 52 -5.81 -6.51 4.25
N VAL A 53 -6.56 -7.03 5.22
CA VAL A 53 -6.04 -7.50 6.51
C VAL A 53 -6.76 -8.78 6.98
N PRO A 54 -6.12 -9.61 7.83
CA PRO A 54 -6.81 -10.68 8.55
C PRO A 54 -7.87 -10.08 9.50
N PHE A 55 -9.06 -10.68 9.53
CA PHE A 55 -10.18 -10.25 10.36
C PHE A 55 -11.14 -11.42 10.66
N GLY A 56 -11.36 -11.69 11.95
CA GLY A 56 -12.16 -12.83 12.38
C GLY A 56 -11.58 -14.16 11.89
N GLU A 57 -12.43 -15.02 11.31
CA GLU A 57 -12.01 -16.30 10.70
C GLU A 57 -11.54 -16.17 9.24
N GLY A 58 -11.48 -14.95 8.70
CA GLY A 58 -11.09 -14.70 7.31
C GLY A 58 -10.39 -13.36 7.15
N TYR A 59 -10.85 -12.58 6.18
CA TYR A 59 -10.23 -11.34 5.75
C TYR A 59 -11.26 -10.25 5.53
N ALA A 60 -10.85 -9.02 5.83
CA ALA A 60 -11.59 -7.82 5.50
C ALA A 60 -10.69 -6.90 4.67
N GLY A 61 -11.31 -6.00 3.91
CA GLY A 61 -10.58 -5.02 3.12
C GLY A 61 -11.36 -3.74 2.88
N VAL A 62 -10.62 -2.71 2.52
CA VAL A 62 -11.14 -1.43 2.03
C VAL A 62 -10.63 -1.29 0.60
N PHE A 63 -11.56 -1.26 -0.35
CA PHE A 63 -11.30 -1.33 -1.77
C PHE A 63 -11.55 0.02 -2.41
N ARG A 64 -10.61 0.50 -3.22
CA ARG A 64 -10.90 1.61 -4.13
C ARG A 64 -11.70 1.05 -5.29
N CYS A 65 -12.87 1.64 -5.51
CA CYS A 65 -13.73 1.38 -6.65
C CYS A 65 -13.99 2.71 -7.35
N ASP A 66 -13.58 2.80 -8.61
CA ASP A 66 -13.97 3.92 -9.45
C ASP A 66 -15.27 3.53 -10.14
N ASP A 67 -16.31 4.34 -10.00
CA ASP A 67 -17.62 4.05 -10.60
C ASP A 67 -17.66 4.37 -12.11
N THR A 68 -18.78 4.09 -12.77
CA THR A 68 -18.97 4.39 -14.21
C THR A 68 -18.99 5.88 -14.56
N ASN A 69 -19.06 6.78 -13.57
CA ASN A 69 -18.83 8.22 -13.72
C ASN A 69 -17.38 8.63 -13.38
N ARG A 70 -16.49 7.65 -13.19
CA ARG A 70 -15.08 7.83 -12.77
C ARG A 70 -14.93 8.52 -11.42
N ARG A 71 -15.95 8.46 -10.56
CA ARG A 71 -15.86 8.94 -9.18
C ARG A 71 -15.13 7.89 -8.35
N MET A 72 -14.10 8.33 -7.64
CA MET A 72 -13.29 7.46 -6.80
C MET A 72 -13.97 7.28 -5.43
N ALA A 73 -14.26 6.03 -5.08
CA ALA A 73 -14.98 5.64 -3.89
C ALA A 73 -14.24 4.54 -3.12
N LEU A 74 -14.53 4.44 -1.82
CA LEU A 74 -14.08 3.33 -0.97
C LEU A 74 -15.26 2.41 -0.67
N HIS A 75 -15.01 1.10 -0.72
CA HIS A 75 -15.98 0.05 -0.44
C HIS A 75 -15.37 -0.94 0.55
N VAL A 76 -16.21 -1.56 1.39
CA VAL A 76 -15.75 -2.62 2.29
C VAL A 76 -16.02 -3.96 1.64
N GLY A 77 -15.09 -4.91 1.77
CA GLY A 77 -15.29 -6.27 1.32
C GLY A 77 -14.77 -7.29 2.32
N PHE A 78 -15.28 -8.51 2.20
CA PHE A 78 -14.90 -9.65 3.03
C PHE A 78 -14.54 -10.85 2.16
N SER A 79 -13.65 -11.69 2.67
CA SER A 79 -13.25 -12.92 2.00
C SER A 79 -12.86 -13.99 3.01
N LYS A 80 -13.05 -15.26 2.65
CA LYS A 80 -12.59 -16.41 3.44
C LYS A 80 -11.15 -16.81 3.11
N ASP A 81 -10.71 -16.58 1.87
CA ASP A 81 -9.42 -17.03 1.33
C ASP A 81 -8.53 -15.87 0.85
N ALA A 82 -9.05 -14.64 0.93
CA ALA A 82 -8.44 -13.41 0.45
C ALA A 82 -8.23 -13.36 -1.10
N VAL A 83 -8.80 -14.31 -1.85
CA VAL A 83 -8.77 -14.34 -3.32
C VAL A 83 -10.15 -13.98 -3.88
N HIS A 84 -11.20 -14.61 -3.35
CA HIS A 84 -12.59 -14.37 -3.77
C HIS A 84 -13.25 -13.39 -2.81
N TRP A 85 -13.62 -12.22 -3.30
CA TRP A 85 -14.10 -11.11 -2.48
C TRP A 85 -15.60 -10.86 -2.67
N ASP A 86 -16.31 -10.76 -1.56
CA ASP A 86 -17.65 -10.18 -1.48
C ASP A 86 -17.50 -8.70 -1.09
N ILE A 87 -17.50 -7.82 -2.10
CA ILE A 87 -17.36 -6.37 -1.92
C ILE A 87 -18.74 -5.75 -1.87
N ASN A 88 -18.99 -4.91 -0.86
CA ASN A 88 -20.25 -4.20 -0.72
C ASN A 88 -20.47 -3.27 -1.93
N PRO A 89 -21.58 -3.38 -2.67
CA PRO A 89 -21.90 -2.47 -3.78
C PRO A 89 -22.08 -1.02 -3.34
N GLU A 90 -22.41 -0.78 -2.08
CA GLU A 90 -22.56 0.56 -1.54
C GLU A 90 -21.21 1.15 -1.11
N LYS A 91 -21.02 2.44 -1.44
CA LYS A 91 -19.86 3.20 -0.98
C LYS A 91 -19.85 3.26 0.55
N LEU A 92 -18.68 3.02 1.14
CA LEU A 92 -18.41 3.23 2.56
C LEU A 92 -18.86 4.62 3.03
N GLN A 93 -19.61 4.66 4.12
CA GLN A 93 -20.00 5.88 4.82
C GLN A 93 -19.20 6.01 6.10
N PHE A 94 -18.60 7.18 6.32
CA PHE A 94 -17.88 7.50 7.55
C PHE A 94 -18.80 8.22 8.53
N GLN A 95 -18.69 7.87 9.80
CA GLN A 95 -19.18 8.69 10.90
C GLN A 95 -18.11 9.71 11.24
N CYS A 96 -18.46 11.00 11.21
CA CYS A 96 -17.54 12.08 11.52
C CYS A 96 -18.27 13.15 12.31
N ASP A 97 -17.77 13.46 13.50
CA ASP A 97 -18.33 14.51 14.37
C ASP A 97 -17.91 15.93 13.92
N ILE A 98 -17.09 16.03 12.87
CA ILE A 98 -16.56 17.28 12.32
C ILE A 98 -17.19 17.46 10.92
N PRO A 99 -18.29 18.22 10.78
CA PRO A 99 -19.07 18.27 9.53
C PRO A 99 -18.25 18.67 8.30
N GLU A 100 -17.26 19.54 8.47
CA GLU A 100 -16.38 19.97 7.37
C GLU A 100 -15.44 18.84 6.89
N ILE A 101 -14.94 18.00 7.80
CA ILE A 101 -14.05 16.88 7.48
C ILE A 101 -14.84 15.68 6.94
N GLY A 102 -16.07 15.49 7.43
CA GLY A 102 -17.00 14.46 6.98
C GLY A 102 -17.63 14.71 5.60
N GLU A 103 -17.42 15.87 4.98
CA GLU A 103 -17.88 16.16 3.64
C GLU A 103 -17.13 15.31 2.60
N TRP A 104 -17.80 14.28 2.07
CA TRP A 104 -17.19 13.41 1.07
C TRP A 104 -17.12 14.06 -0.33
N VAL A 105 -15.90 14.28 -0.82
CA VAL A 105 -15.66 14.67 -2.23
C VAL A 105 -15.21 13.47 -3.06
N TYR A 106 -14.10 12.84 -2.68
CA TYR A 106 -13.58 11.59 -3.24
C TYR A 106 -12.64 10.90 -2.25
N GLY A 107 -12.36 9.61 -2.46
CA GLY A 107 -11.38 8.89 -1.67
C GLY A 107 -10.83 7.68 -2.41
N TYR A 108 -9.51 7.45 -2.31
CA TYR A 108 -8.83 6.38 -3.03
C TYR A 108 -7.53 5.94 -2.37
N ASP A 109 -6.96 4.84 -2.87
CA ASP A 109 -5.68 4.26 -2.45
C ASP A 109 -5.60 3.98 -0.92
N PRO A 110 -6.58 3.26 -0.34
CA PRO A 110 -6.60 2.96 1.09
C PRO A 110 -5.42 2.07 1.53
N ARG A 111 -5.00 2.23 2.77
CA ARG A 111 -4.17 1.28 3.54
C ARG A 111 -4.84 1.01 4.87
N VAL A 112 -4.69 -0.21 5.38
CA VAL A 112 -5.31 -0.65 6.64
C VAL A 112 -4.29 -1.41 7.47
N CYS A 113 -4.19 -1.10 8.75
CA CYS A 113 -3.43 -1.89 9.73
C CYS A 113 -4.15 -1.94 11.07
N PHE A 114 -3.90 -3.00 11.83
CA PHE A 114 -4.31 -3.10 13.22
C PHE A 114 -3.23 -2.47 14.11
N ILE A 115 -3.63 -1.56 15.01
CA ILE A 115 -2.75 -0.98 16.02
C ILE A 115 -3.48 -1.03 17.36
N ASP A 116 -2.86 -1.68 18.34
CA ASP A 116 -3.35 -1.89 19.71
C ASP A 116 -4.72 -2.61 19.78
N ASP A 117 -5.84 -1.91 19.59
CA ASP A 117 -7.20 -2.41 19.81
C ASP A 117 -8.13 -2.29 18.59
N ARG A 118 -7.69 -1.64 17.51
CA ARG A 118 -8.55 -1.34 16.36
C ARG A 118 -7.79 -1.29 15.04
N TYR A 119 -8.54 -1.32 13.96
CA TYR A 119 -8.03 -1.14 12.61
C TYR A 119 -8.07 0.34 12.23
N TYR A 120 -6.94 0.86 11.79
CA TYR A 120 -6.84 2.21 11.24
C TYR A 120 -6.79 2.16 9.72
N VAL A 121 -7.51 3.08 9.10
CA VAL A 121 -7.58 3.25 7.66
C VAL A 121 -7.01 4.62 7.29
N THR A 122 -6.04 4.64 6.39
CA THR A 122 -5.55 5.86 5.77
C THR A 122 -5.84 5.81 4.28
N TRP A 123 -6.22 6.94 3.69
CA TRP A 123 -6.49 7.03 2.24
C TRP A 123 -6.16 8.43 1.72
N CYS A 124 -6.09 8.58 0.41
CA CYS A 124 -6.07 9.90 -0.20
C CYS A 124 -7.48 10.49 -0.16
N ASN A 125 -7.72 11.45 0.73
CA ASN A 125 -9.00 12.11 0.94
C ASN A 125 -9.07 13.42 0.16
N GLY A 126 -10.19 13.68 -0.51
CA GLY A 126 -10.43 14.95 -1.19
C GLY A 126 -10.97 16.01 -0.24
N TYR A 127 -10.09 16.83 0.34
CA TYR A 127 -10.48 17.95 1.18
C TYR A 127 -10.68 19.21 0.33
N LYS A 128 -11.93 19.67 0.17
CA LYS A 128 -12.31 20.77 -0.74
C LYS A 128 -11.73 20.56 -2.17
N GLY A 129 -11.72 19.31 -2.62
CA GLY A 129 -11.19 18.89 -3.92
C GLY A 129 -9.67 18.68 -3.99
N GLN A 130 -8.93 18.97 -2.92
CA GLN A 130 -7.47 18.84 -2.87
C GLN A 130 -7.03 17.55 -2.14
N PRO A 131 -6.05 16.79 -2.67
CA PRO A 131 -5.61 15.55 -2.06
C PRO A 131 -4.85 15.77 -0.75
N THR A 132 -5.30 15.12 0.32
CA THR A 132 -4.57 14.97 1.58
C THR A 132 -4.75 13.54 2.13
N ILE A 133 -4.25 13.26 3.33
CA ILE A 133 -4.38 11.96 4.00
C ILE A 133 -5.56 12.00 4.97
N GLY A 134 -6.63 11.30 4.62
CA GLY A 134 -7.72 11.01 5.55
C GLY A 134 -7.31 9.90 6.51
N VAL A 135 -7.85 9.96 7.73
CA VAL A 135 -7.63 8.95 8.78
C VAL A 135 -8.98 8.56 9.37
N ALA A 136 -9.18 7.26 9.54
CA ALA A 136 -10.35 6.70 10.20
C ALA A 136 -9.96 5.45 10.98
N TRP A 137 -10.85 4.98 11.84
CA TRP A 137 -10.71 3.69 12.50
C TRP A 137 -12.01 2.90 12.54
N THR A 138 -11.88 1.58 12.68
CA THR A 138 -12.99 0.64 12.85
C THR A 138 -12.55 -0.53 13.74
N THR A 139 -13.50 -1.13 14.45
CA THR A 139 -13.30 -2.39 15.18
C THR A 139 -14.01 -3.57 14.51
N ASP A 140 -14.90 -3.31 13.53
CA ASP A 140 -15.84 -4.30 13.01
C ASP A 140 -15.98 -4.31 11.49
N PHE A 141 -15.31 -3.39 10.77
CA PHE A 141 -15.48 -3.16 9.33
C PHE A 141 -16.93 -2.88 8.90
N LYS A 142 -17.77 -2.39 9.81
CA LYS A 142 -19.13 -1.94 9.54
C LYS A 142 -19.27 -0.46 9.84
N THR A 143 -18.76 -0.03 10.99
CA THR A 143 -18.75 1.37 11.40
C THR A 143 -17.33 1.92 11.29
N PHE A 144 -17.18 3.02 10.55
CA PHE A 144 -15.90 3.69 10.39
C PHE A 144 -16.00 5.10 10.94
N HIS A 145 -15.14 5.42 11.90
CA HIS A 145 -15.07 6.73 12.55
C HIS A 145 -13.94 7.53 11.92
N GLN A 146 -14.29 8.52 11.11
CA GLN A 146 -13.33 9.45 10.50
C GLN A 146 -12.92 10.52 11.52
N VAL A 147 -11.60 10.72 11.63
CA VAL A 147 -10.98 11.77 12.43
C VAL A 147 -10.41 12.85 11.52
N GLU A 148 -9.69 13.81 12.09
CA GLU A 148 -9.00 14.86 11.34
C GLU A 148 -8.12 14.31 10.20
N ASN A 149 -8.02 15.08 9.12
CA ASN A 149 -7.02 14.78 8.09
C ASN A 149 -5.63 14.97 8.71
N ALA A 150 -4.70 14.04 8.48
CA ALA A 150 -3.39 14.07 9.14
C ALA A 150 -2.52 15.27 8.71
N PHE A 151 -2.71 15.78 7.49
CA PHE A 151 -1.88 16.83 6.91
C PHE A 151 -2.69 17.84 6.10
N LEU A 152 -2.06 18.98 5.81
CA LEU A 152 -2.53 19.89 4.77
C LEU A 152 -2.35 19.26 3.37
N PRO A 153 -3.21 19.61 2.40
CA PRO A 153 -2.91 19.38 0.99
C PRO A 153 -1.62 20.10 0.56
N PHE A 154 -0.84 19.57 -0.37
CA PHE A 154 -1.09 18.36 -1.16
C PHE A 154 -0.28 17.18 -0.63
N ASN A 155 -0.96 16.08 -0.29
CA ASN A 155 -0.29 14.87 0.21
C ASN A 155 -1.02 13.59 -0.23
N ARG A 156 -0.27 12.51 -0.45
CA ARG A 156 -0.75 11.19 -0.89
C ARG A 156 0.09 10.06 -0.28
N ASN A 157 -0.37 8.81 -0.44
CA ASN A 157 0.34 7.61 0.01
C ASN A 157 0.63 7.62 1.52
N GLY A 158 -0.35 8.02 2.32
CA GLY A 158 -0.31 7.97 3.77
C GLY A 158 -0.39 6.53 4.25
N VAL A 159 0.61 6.04 4.98
CA VAL A 159 0.72 4.65 5.44
C VAL A 159 1.20 4.64 6.90
N LEU A 160 0.37 4.15 7.81
CA LEU A 160 0.76 3.96 9.21
C LEU A 160 1.74 2.79 9.36
N PHE A 161 2.61 2.89 10.37
CA PHE A 161 3.33 1.73 10.90
C PHE A 161 2.39 0.89 11.78
N PRO A 162 2.51 -0.46 11.81
CA PRO A 162 1.56 -1.36 12.47
C PRO A 162 1.68 -1.39 14.00
N ARG A 163 2.45 -0.47 14.59
CA ARG A 163 2.49 -0.20 16.03
C ARG A 163 3.03 1.20 16.26
N LYS A 164 2.89 1.68 17.50
CA LYS A 164 3.58 2.88 17.95
C LYS A 164 5.10 2.65 17.95
N ILE A 165 5.85 3.70 17.63
CA ILE A 165 7.31 3.76 17.66
C ILE A 165 7.68 4.85 18.66
N ASN A 166 8.47 4.52 19.68
CA ASN A 166 8.81 5.43 20.77
C ASN A 166 7.57 6.08 21.43
N GLY A 167 6.50 5.28 21.58
CA GLY A 167 5.23 5.70 22.20
C GLY A 167 4.31 6.54 21.32
N LYS A 168 4.65 6.79 20.05
CA LYS A 168 3.87 7.63 19.13
C LYS A 168 3.37 6.83 17.93
N PHE A 169 2.21 7.20 17.40
CA PHE A 169 1.81 6.77 16.07
C PHE A 169 2.80 7.31 15.05
N ALA A 170 3.12 6.50 14.05
CA ALA A 170 4.08 6.84 13.01
C ALA A 170 3.42 6.64 11.64
N MET A 171 3.61 7.58 10.73
CA MET A 171 3.05 7.55 9.39
C MET A 171 4.09 7.94 8.35
N LEU A 172 4.16 7.15 7.28
CA LEU A 172 4.79 7.56 6.03
C LEU A 172 3.81 8.39 5.21
N SER A 173 4.25 9.49 4.62
CA SER A 173 3.46 10.28 3.67
C SER A 173 4.32 10.75 2.51
N ARG A 174 3.70 11.40 1.52
CA ARG A 174 4.36 11.76 0.28
C ARG A 174 3.83 13.14 -0.19
N PRO A 175 4.48 14.24 0.22
CA PRO A 175 4.19 15.57 -0.30
C PRO A 175 4.07 15.55 -1.82
N SER A 176 3.01 16.17 -2.33
CA SER A 176 2.59 16.07 -3.73
C SER A 176 2.16 17.44 -4.25
N ASP A 177 1.49 17.47 -5.41
CA ASP A 177 0.86 18.67 -5.97
C ASP A 177 -0.64 18.43 -6.23
N ASN A 178 -1.30 19.38 -6.89
CA ASN A 178 -2.73 19.33 -7.20
C ASN A 178 -3.08 18.52 -8.46
N GLY A 179 -2.13 17.77 -9.03
CA GLY A 179 -2.32 17.05 -10.29
C GLY A 179 -1.51 15.77 -10.38
N HIS A 180 -0.96 15.51 -11.57
CA HIS A 180 -0.10 14.36 -11.81
C HIS A 180 1.34 14.69 -11.38
N THR A 181 1.59 14.57 -10.08
CA THR A 181 2.84 15.04 -9.45
C THR A 181 4.09 14.55 -10.18
N PRO A 182 4.97 15.44 -10.67
CA PRO A 182 6.20 15.09 -11.39
C PRO A 182 7.43 14.97 -10.46
N PHE A 183 7.20 14.89 -9.14
CA PHE A 183 8.20 14.70 -8.09
C PHE A 183 7.60 13.83 -6.97
N GLY A 184 8.39 13.42 -5.99
CA GLY A 184 7.86 12.80 -4.79
C GLY A 184 8.86 11.99 -3.99
N ASP A 185 9.07 12.43 -2.76
CA ASP A 185 9.92 11.80 -1.75
C ASP A 185 9.04 11.20 -0.64
N ILE A 186 9.53 10.16 0.03
CA ILE A 186 8.83 9.58 1.18
C ILE A 186 9.29 10.30 2.44
N TYR A 187 8.33 10.74 3.26
CA TYR A 187 8.55 11.37 4.54
C TYR A 187 7.93 10.55 5.67
N TYR A 188 8.50 10.65 6.85
CA TYR A 188 7.98 10.15 8.11
C TYR A 188 7.40 11.32 8.91
N SER A 189 6.31 11.09 9.62
CA SER A 189 5.77 11.97 10.67
C SER A 189 5.26 11.15 11.83
N GLU A 190 5.20 11.74 13.02
CA GLU A 190 4.68 11.08 14.21
C GLU A 190 3.65 11.93 14.93
N SER A 191 2.76 11.24 15.66
CA SER A 191 1.70 11.86 16.43
C SER A 191 1.49 11.11 17.75
N PRO A 192 1.29 11.82 18.88
CA PRO A 192 0.92 11.18 20.13
C PRO A 192 -0.53 10.68 20.15
N ASP A 193 -1.41 11.22 19.30
CA ASP A 193 -2.88 11.13 19.42
C ASP A 193 -3.64 10.91 18.10
N LEU A 194 -2.95 10.80 16.97
CA LEU A 194 -3.48 10.75 15.58
C LEU A 194 -4.04 12.06 15.04
N GLU A 195 -4.04 13.14 15.82
CA GLU A 195 -4.57 14.45 15.43
C GLU A 195 -3.43 15.41 15.10
N PHE A 196 -2.47 15.57 16.01
CA PHE A 196 -1.37 16.50 15.83
C PHE A 196 -0.12 15.78 15.33
N TRP A 197 0.25 16.04 14.08
CA TRP A 197 1.39 15.42 13.42
C TRP A 197 2.59 16.37 13.38
N GLY A 198 3.76 15.86 13.75
CA GLY A 198 4.99 16.63 13.80
C GLY A 198 6.25 15.77 13.63
N HIS A 199 7.39 16.37 13.98
CA HIS A 199 8.73 15.76 13.87
C HIS A 199 8.98 15.11 12.51
N HIS A 200 8.64 15.84 11.43
CA HIS A 200 8.79 15.34 10.07
C HIS A 200 10.25 15.00 9.77
N ARG A 201 10.47 13.88 9.07
CA ARG A 201 11.80 13.41 8.66
C ARG A 201 11.75 12.92 7.22
N HIS A 202 12.74 13.30 6.43
CA HIS A 202 12.94 12.73 5.11
C HIS A 202 13.39 11.27 5.25
N VAL A 203 12.76 10.36 4.49
CA VAL A 203 13.13 8.93 4.47
C VAL A 203 14.00 8.66 3.26
N MET A 204 13.48 8.92 2.05
CA MET A 204 14.22 8.74 0.81
C MET A 204 13.63 9.55 -0.35
N SER A 205 14.49 9.85 -1.33
CA SER A 205 14.15 10.52 -2.59
C SER A 205 14.18 9.55 -3.78
N PRO A 206 13.62 9.93 -4.93
CA PRO A 206 13.87 9.24 -6.20
C PRO A 206 15.36 9.04 -6.46
N ALA A 207 15.73 7.89 -7.01
CA ALA A 207 17.14 7.60 -7.30
C ALA A 207 17.60 8.35 -8.56
N PRO A 208 18.89 8.72 -8.67
CA PRO A 208 19.45 9.14 -9.95
C PRO A 208 19.21 8.08 -11.03
N PHE A 209 19.00 8.53 -12.27
CA PHE A 209 18.67 7.65 -13.40
C PHE A 209 19.72 6.56 -13.62
N GLU A 210 20.99 6.92 -13.48
CA GLU A 210 22.18 6.07 -13.67
C GLU A 210 22.32 5.00 -12.58
N VAL A 211 21.72 5.24 -11.41
CA VAL A 211 21.73 4.31 -10.28
C VAL A 211 20.52 3.37 -10.34
N SER A 212 19.33 3.93 -10.57
CA SER A 212 18.10 3.14 -10.64
C SER A 212 16.96 3.91 -11.34
N ALA A 213 16.94 3.82 -12.67
CA ALA A 213 16.01 4.54 -13.53
C ALA A 213 14.51 4.28 -13.26
N TRP A 214 14.12 3.08 -12.80
CA TRP A 214 12.70 2.74 -12.61
C TRP A 214 12.02 3.60 -11.52
N GLN A 215 12.81 4.24 -10.67
CA GLN A 215 12.37 5.00 -9.50
C GLN A 215 12.96 6.42 -9.49
N CYS A 216 13.21 7.01 -10.66
CA CYS A 216 13.92 8.28 -10.80
C CYS A 216 13.01 9.52 -10.90
N LEU A 217 11.70 9.37 -11.14
CA LEU A 217 10.78 10.51 -11.18
C LEU A 217 10.20 10.82 -9.79
N LYS A 218 9.59 9.80 -9.17
CA LYS A 218 8.94 9.89 -7.87
C LYS A 218 8.83 8.51 -7.23
N ILE A 219 8.73 8.47 -5.91
CA ILE A 219 8.48 7.27 -5.12
C ILE A 219 7.35 7.51 -4.11
N GLY A 220 6.80 6.44 -3.54
CA GLY A 220 5.80 6.52 -2.48
C GLY A 220 5.59 5.18 -1.77
N ALA A 221 5.20 5.26 -0.50
CA ALA A 221 4.93 4.07 0.30
C ALA A 221 3.80 3.22 -0.31
N GLY A 222 3.92 1.91 -0.19
CA GLY A 222 2.96 0.93 -0.71
C GLY A 222 2.10 0.35 0.42
N PRO A 223 2.22 -0.94 0.72
CA PRO A 223 1.66 -1.60 1.90
C PRO A 223 2.20 -1.10 3.24
N ILE A 224 1.53 -1.52 4.30
CA ILE A 224 1.98 -1.38 5.70
C ILE A 224 3.40 -1.96 5.85
N PRO A 225 4.36 -1.22 6.45
CA PRO A 225 5.71 -1.75 6.69
C PRO A 225 5.68 -2.99 7.59
N ILE A 226 6.41 -4.03 7.21
CA ILE A 226 6.49 -5.30 7.96
C ILE A 226 7.67 -5.24 8.92
N GLU A 227 7.43 -5.40 10.21
CA GLU A 227 8.49 -5.45 11.22
C GLU A 227 9.27 -6.76 11.14
N THR A 228 10.60 -6.66 11.04
CA THR A 228 11.51 -7.81 11.06
C THR A 228 12.72 -7.51 11.93
N SER A 229 13.47 -8.53 12.34
CA SER A 229 14.73 -8.33 13.06
C SER A 229 15.80 -7.60 12.26
N GLU A 230 15.63 -7.45 10.95
CA GLU A 230 16.53 -6.71 10.06
C GLU A 230 16.09 -5.25 9.84
N GLY A 231 14.92 -4.84 10.33
CA GLY A 231 14.33 -3.54 10.08
C GLY A 231 12.86 -3.61 9.67
N TRP A 232 12.27 -2.45 9.37
CA TRP A 232 10.99 -2.37 8.69
C TRP A 232 11.16 -2.68 7.21
N LEU A 233 10.61 -3.80 6.74
CA LEU A 233 10.51 -4.08 5.32
C LEU A 233 9.38 -3.23 4.72
N LEU A 234 9.77 -2.24 3.91
CA LEU A 234 8.87 -1.37 3.19
C LEU A 234 8.85 -1.77 1.71
N PHE A 235 7.70 -2.23 1.21
CA PHE A 235 7.42 -2.24 -0.23
C PHE A 235 6.98 -0.84 -0.65
N TYR A 236 7.62 -0.29 -1.69
CA TYR A 236 7.33 1.07 -2.17
C TYR A 236 7.26 1.09 -3.70
N HIS A 237 6.40 1.95 -4.25
CA HIS A 237 6.35 2.16 -5.68
C HIS A 237 7.35 3.23 -6.11
N GLY A 238 7.79 3.13 -7.36
CA GLY A 238 8.69 4.05 -8.02
C GLY A 238 8.25 4.24 -9.46
N VAL A 239 8.57 5.42 -10.00
CA VAL A 239 8.09 5.84 -11.31
C VAL A 239 9.24 6.22 -12.22
N LEU A 240 9.20 5.67 -13.42
CA LEU A 240 9.93 6.15 -14.59
C LEU A 240 8.98 6.97 -15.47
N ARG A 241 9.46 8.11 -16.00
CA ARG A 241 8.76 8.86 -17.06
C ARG A 241 9.35 8.51 -18.42
N SER A 242 8.60 7.78 -19.24
CA SER A 242 8.91 7.59 -20.65
C SER A 242 8.38 8.76 -21.49
N CYS A 243 8.62 8.75 -22.80
CA CYS A 243 8.02 9.73 -23.72
C CYS A 243 6.48 9.67 -23.77
N ASN A 244 5.87 8.54 -23.37
CA ASN A 244 4.43 8.29 -23.47
C ASN A 244 3.72 8.27 -22.11
N GLY A 245 4.39 8.66 -21.03
CA GLY A 245 3.79 8.76 -19.70
C GLY A 245 4.59 8.05 -18.62
N TYR A 246 3.89 7.56 -17.60
CA TYR A 246 4.50 6.97 -16.41
C TYR A 246 4.49 5.44 -16.46
N VAL A 247 5.54 4.85 -15.91
CA VAL A 247 5.63 3.40 -15.66
C VAL A 247 5.82 3.22 -14.16
N TYR A 248 4.84 2.60 -13.50
CA TYR A 248 4.88 2.34 -12.06
C TYR A 248 5.31 0.90 -11.81
N ALA A 249 6.45 0.73 -11.14
CA ALA A 249 6.94 -0.54 -10.62
C ALA A 249 7.05 -0.44 -9.09
N PHE A 250 7.32 -1.55 -8.41
CA PHE A 250 7.60 -1.53 -6.98
C PHE A 250 8.82 -2.36 -6.59
N GLY A 251 9.51 -1.89 -5.55
CA GLY A 251 10.71 -2.48 -4.97
C GLY A 251 10.59 -2.60 -3.46
N SER A 252 11.73 -2.70 -2.77
CA SER A 252 11.80 -2.89 -1.32
C SER A 252 12.92 -2.08 -0.68
N ALA A 253 12.67 -1.63 0.55
CA ALA A 253 13.67 -0.99 1.40
C ALA A 253 13.58 -1.58 2.81
N LEU A 254 14.70 -1.56 3.53
CA LEU A 254 14.77 -1.84 4.96
C LEU A 254 15.03 -0.53 5.69
N LEU A 255 14.14 -0.17 6.61
CA LEU A 255 14.26 1.00 7.45
C LEU A 255 14.69 0.59 8.86
N ASP A 256 15.39 1.47 9.57
CA ASP A 256 15.74 1.26 10.96
C ASP A 256 14.50 1.12 11.87
N LEU A 257 14.56 0.23 12.87
CA LEU A 257 13.39 -0.09 13.71
C LEU A 257 12.96 1.07 14.61
N ASP A 258 13.94 1.80 15.14
CA ASP A 258 13.73 2.85 16.14
C ASP A 258 13.63 4.24 15.50
N GLU A 259 14.33 4.44 14.39
CA GLU A 259 14.32 5.67 13.59
C GLU A 259 13.99 5.37 12.10
N PRO A 260 12.72 5.09 11.75
CA PRO A 260 12.36 4.57 10.42
C PRO A 260 12.65 5.50 9.23
N TRP A 261 13.02 6.75 9.48
CA TRP A 261 13.54 7.64 8.44
C TRP A 261 14.98 7.34 8.03
N LYS A 262 15.69 6.47 8.76
CA LYS A 262 17.02 5.98 8.39
C LYS A 262 16.89 4.71 7.54
N VAL A 263 17.13 4.84 6.25
CA VAL A 263 17.14 3.69 5.33
C VAL A 263 18.44 2.91 5.54
N LYS A 264 18.32 1.61 5.83
CA LYS A 264 19.46 0.68 6.00
C LYS A 264 19.88 0.06 4.68
N PHE A 265 18.90 -0.35 3.87
CA PHE A 265 19.11 -0.92 2.53
C PHE A 265 17.96 -0.56 1.61
N ARG A 266 18.22 -0.44 0.30
CA ARG A 266 17.19 -0.11 -0.70
C ARG A 266 17.47 -0.80 -2.02
N SER A 267 16.54 -1.62 -2.50
CA SER A 267 16.76 -2.41 -3.73
C SER A 267 16.96 -1.51 -4.95
N GLY A 268 18.07 -1.75 -5.66
CA GLY A 268 18.36 -1.10 -6.94
C GLY A 268 17.39 -1.51 -8.03
N PRO A 269 17.21 -2.81 -8.33
CA PRO A 269 16.17 -3.27 -9.23
C PRO A 269 14.79 -3.32 -8.55
N TYR A 270 13.71 -3.24 -9.34
CA TYR A 270 12.35 -3.49 -8.86
C TYR A 270 12.13 -4.97 -8.55
N LEU A 271 11.12 -5.27 -7.73
CA LEU A 271 10.62 -6.62 -7.51
C LEU A 271 9.61 -7.02 -8.59
N ILE A 272 8.69 -6.11 -8.92
CA ILE A 272 7.66 -6.28 -9.95
C ILE A 272 7.53 -4.98 -10.75
N SER A 273 7.56 -5.10 -12.08
CA SER A 273 7.23 -4.03 -13.01
C SER A 273 6.15 -4.50 -13.99
N PRO A 274 5.38 -3.60 -14.62
CA PRO A 274 4.35 -3.97 -15.58
C PRO A 274 4.92 -4.81 -16.71
N ARG A 275 4.31 -5.96 -16.97
CA ARG A 275 4.70 -6.90 -18.01
C ARG A 275 3.51 -7.63 -18.60
N GLU A 276 2.57 -8.05 -17.75
CA GLU A 276 1.42 -8.82 -18.19
C GLU A 276 0.37 -7.93 -18.86
N PRO A 277 -0.47 -8.48 -19.77
CA PRO A 277 -1.54 -7.74 -20.43
C PRO A 277 -2.39 -6.89 -19.47
N TYR A 278 -2.77 -7.43 -18.31
CA TYR A 278 -3.60 -6.73 -17.31
C TYR A 278 -2.86 -5.63 -16.54
N GLU A 279 -1.54 -5.51 -16.68
CA GLU A 279 -0.69 -4.47 -16.06
C GLU A 279 -0.30 -3.39 -17.07
N CYS A 280 -0.16 -3.79 -18.33
CA CYS A 280 0.24 -2.93 -19.45
C CYS A 280 -0.96 -2.28 -20.14
N MET A 281 -2.16 -2.86 -20.05
CA MET A 281 -3.39 -2.36 -20.69
C MET A 281 -4.49 -2.15 -19.66
N GLY A 282 -5.14 -0.99 -19.73
CA GLY A 282 -6.19 -0.61 -18.80
C GLY A 282 -6.45 0.90 -18.83
N ASP A 283 -7.20 1.37 -17.85
CA ASP A 283 -7.55 2.78 -17.65
C ASP A 283 -6.30 3.67 -17.51
N VAL A 284 -5.24 3.19 -16.86
CA VAL A 284 -3.91 3.80 -16.85
C VAL A 284 -2.86 2.73 -17.18
N PRO A 285 -2.36 2.66 -18.42
CA PRO A 285 -1.35 1.68 -18.82
C PRO A 285 -0.07 1.69 -17.97
N ASN A 286 0.58 0.53 -17.85
CA ASN A 286 1.89 0.33 -17.23
C ASN A 286 1.93 0.69 -15.74
N VAL A 287 1.00 0.10 -14.96
CA VAL A 287 0.94 0.29 -13.51
C VAL A 287 0.94 -1.05 -12.78
N CYS A 288 1.91 -1.22 -11.87
CA CYS A 288 1.90 -2.20 -10.79
C CYS A 288 2.04 -1.44 -9.45
N PHE A 289 0.96 -1.29 -8.69
CA PHE A 289 0.93 -0.42 -7.52
C PHE A 289 0.52 -1.18 -6.24
N PRO A 290 1.46 -1.47 -5.31
CA PRO A 290 1.17 -2.31 -4.15
C PRO A 290 0.48 -1.52 -3.03
N CYS A 291 -0.58 -2.08 -2.45
CA CYS A 291 -1.35 -1.44 -1.37
C CYS A 291 -1.49 -2.28 -0.09
N ALA A 292 -1.42 -3.61 -0.19
CA ALA A 292 -1.47 -4.50 0.97
C ALA A 292 -0.48 -5.65 0.83
N ALA A 293 -0.02 -6.15 1.97
CA ALA A 293 0.83 -7.34 2.06
C ALA A 293 0.32 -8.18 3.23
N LEU A 294 -0.20 -9.37 2.95
CA LEU A 294 -0.45 -10.40 3.95
C LEU A 294 0.83 -11.21 4.11
N HIS A 295 1.23 -11.53 5.33
CA HIS A 295 2.39 -12.35 5.58
C HIS A 295 2.16 -13.37 6.69
N ASP A 296 2.87 -14.50 6.59
CA ASP A 296 2.88 -15.55 7.59
C ASP A 296 4.28 -15.63 8.23
N PRO A 297 4.45 -15.13 9.47
CA PRO A 297 5.73 -15.17 10.17
C PRO A 297 6.30 -16.58 10.34
N ALA A 298 5.46 -17.62 10.43
CA ALA A 298 5.91 -18.99 10.67
C ALA A 298 6.63 -19.59 9.46
N THR A 299 6.28 -19.16 8.25
CA THR A 299 6.84 -19.68 6.99
C THR A 299 7.65 -18.63 6.22
N GLY A 300 7.55 -17.36 6.61
CA GLY A 300 8.11 -16.22 5.88
C GLY A 300 7.43 -15.94 4.54
N ARG A 301 6.23 -16.47 4.31
CA ARG A 301 5.47 -16.23 3.06
C ARG A 301 4.87 -14.83 3.07
N VAL A 302 4.82 -14.18 1.90
CA VAL A 302 4.13 -12.90 1.71
C VAL A 302 3.31 -12.90 0.42
N ALA A 303 2.08 -12.37 0.50
CA ALA A 303 1.17 -12.15 -0.62
C ALA A 303 0.88 -10.64 -0.72
N VAL A 304 1.31 -10.01 -1.81
CA VAL A 304 1.17 -8.58 -2.05
C VAL A 304 0.02 -8.33 -3.03
N TYR A 305 -0.98 -7.57 -2.57
CA TYR A 305 -2.06 -7.05 -3.41
C TYR A 305 -1.57 -5.78 -4.10
N TYR A 306 -1.69 -5.76 -5.42
CA TYR A 306 -1.31 -4.62 -6.21
C TYR A 306 -2.37 -4.29 -7.28
N GLY A 307 -2.63 -2.99 -7.47
CA GLY A 307 -3.41 -2.52 -8.60
C GLY A 307 -2.64 -2.70 -9.90
N CYS A 308 -3.35 -3.13 -10.92
CA CYS A 308 -2.83 -3.37 -12.26
C CYS A 308 -3.54 -2.44 -13.25
N ALA A 309 -2.75 -1.62 -13.95
CA ALA A 309 -3.22 -0.66 -14.95
C ALA A 309 -4.38 0.27 -14.50
N ASP A 310 -4.48 0.59 -13.20
CA ASP A 310 -5.63 1.27 -12.57
C ASP A 310 -7.00 0.68 -12.95
N THR A 311 -7.04 -0.65 -13.16
CA THR A 311 -8.21 -1.35 -13.74
C THR A 311 -8.66 -2.53 -12.87
N VAL A 312 -7.71 -3.38 -12.47
CA VAL A 312 -7.98 -4.64 -11.75
C VAL A 312 -7.00 -4.80 -10.58
N THR A 313 -7.26 -5.77 -9.69
CA THR A 313 -6.34 -6.12 -8.61
C THR A 313 -5.68 -7.48 -8.88
N GLY A 314 -4.35 -7.52 -8.79
CA GLY A 314 -3.55 -8.74 -8.84
C GLY A 314 -2.91 -9.09 -7.49
N LEU A 315 -2.42 -10.33 -7.41
CA LEU A 315 -1.60 -10.85 -6.33
C LEU A 315 -0.20 -11.24 -6.82
N ALA A 316 0.80 -10.97 -5.99
CA ALA A 316 2.16 -11.49 -6.17
C ALA A 316 2.65 -12.14 -4.87
N PHE A 317 3.38 -13.24 -4.99
CA PHE A 317 3.90 -14.03 -3.89
C PHE A 317 5.41 -13.89 -3.78
N GLY A 318 5.92 -14.09 -2.58
CA GLY A 318 7.35 -14.05 -2.27
C GLY A 318 7.65 -14.65 -0.90
N TYR A 319 8.93 -14.83 -0.63
CA TYR A 319 9.42 -15.16 0.71
C TYR A 319 10.15 -13.93 1.28
N ILE A 320 9.73 -13.45 2.46
CA ILE A 320 10.33 -12.31 3.15
C ILE A 320 11.85 -12.47 3.32
N PRO A 321 12.40 -13.64 3.72
CA PRO A 321 13.85 -13.83 3.78
C PRO A 321 14.56 -13.58 2.45
N GLU A 322 13.99 -14.05 1.33
CA GLU A 322 14.57 -13.86 0.00
C GLU A 322 14.47 -12.41 -0.48
N ILE A 323 13.37 -11.72 -0.15
CA ILE A 323 13.18 -10.31 -0.45
C ILE A 323 14.21 -9.47 0.31
N ILE A 324 14.38 -9.71 1.61
CA ILE A 324 15.39 -9.03 2.43
C ILE A 324 16.80 -9.25 1.89
N GLU A 325 17.15 -10.50 1.57
CA GLU A 325 18.46 -10.82 1.00
C GLU A 325 18.66 -10.10 -0.34
N PHE A 326 17.64 -10.07 -1.20
CA PHE A 326 17.67 -9.32 -2.44
C PHE A 326 17.86 -7.81 -2.21
N THR A 327 17.12 -7.22 -1.27
CA THR A 327 17.24 -5.79 -0.91
C THR A 327 18.66 -5.45 -0.45
N LYS A 328 19.26 -6.29 0.41
CA LYS A 328 20.61 -6.09 0.93
C LYS A 328 21.67 -6.25 -0.16
N ARG A 329 21.60 -7.33 -0.94
CA ARG A 329 22.56 -7.65 -2.00
C ARG A 329 22.55 -6.63 -3.14
N THR A 330 21.40 -6.05 -3.44
CA THR A 330 21.22 -5.11 -4.55
C THR A 330 21.08 -3.66 -4.09
N SER A 331 21.51 -3.35 -2.86
CA SER A 331 21.35 -2.03 -2.27
C SER A 331 22.00 -0.94 -3.12
N ILE A 332 21.30 0.19 -3.28
CA ILE A 332 21.83 1.42 -3.92
C ILE A 332 22.26 2.49 -2.92
N ILE A 333 22.23 2.15 -1.63
CA ILE A 333 22.74 2.98 -0.54
C ILE A 333 23.84 2.26 0.21
#